data_AF-A0A397ILA1-F1
#
_entry.id   AF-A0A397ILA1-F1
#
_cell.length_a   1.000
_cell.length_b   1.000
_cell.length_c   1.000
_cell.angle_alpha   90.00
_cell.angle_beta   90.00
_cell.angle_gamma   90.00
#
_symmetry.space_group_name_H-M   'P 1'
#
loop_
_entity.id
_entity.type
_entity.pdbx_description
1 polymer ?
#
loop_
_entity_poly.entity_id
_entity_poly.type
_entity_poly.pdbx_seq_one_letter_code
_entity_poly.pdbx_strand_id
1 'polypeptide(L)'
;MWEVITGETPFDDREHDLDLTLDIVKGCRPKNYEYIPREYATLMKRCWDADPENRPHAIIIRRKMESLVKSFYAEADKQDPNLKSPINTQLSKNTKFRIQNSKIFSFNIPIKPRNATDEEQLEMEHKSIEVKNSNKSLDDQEFEISSPSHSGSQFEP
;
A
#
# COMPACT_ATOMS: atom_id res chain seq x y z
N MET A 1 -5.26 -9.42 1.54
CA MET A 1 -4.09 -10.23 1.12
C MET A 1 -2.84 -9.38 1.22
N TRP A 2 -2.76 -8.28 0.46
CA TRP A 2 -1.64 -7.33 0.55
C TRP A 2 -1.36 -6.86 1.99
N GLU A 3 -2.35 -6.32 2.70
CA GLU A 3 -2.18 -5.88 4.10
C GLU A 3 -1.66 -6.99 5.05
N VAL A 4 -2.00 -8.25 4.78
CA VAL A 4 -1.60 -9.38 5.64
C VAL A 4 -0.12 -9.70 5.44
N ILE A 5 0.38 -9.59 4.20
CA ILE A 5 1.78 -9.91 3.90
C ILE A 5 2.71 -8.72 4.15
N THR A 6 2.21 -7.48 4.03
CA THR A 6 3.00 -6.27 4.23
C THR A 6 2.90 -5.70 5.64
N GLY A 7 1.76 -5.89 6.32
CA GLY A 7 1.44 -5.20 7.57
C GLY A 7 1.12 -3.71 7.37
N GLU A 8 1.03 -3.25 6.13
CA GLU A 8 0.85 -1.85 5.75
C GLU A 8 -0.61 -1.56 5.35
N THR A 9 -0.99 -0.27 5.36
CA THR A 9 -2.28 0.16 4.80
C THR A 9 -2.11 0.46 3.31
N PRO A 10 -2.96 -0.06 2.39
CA PRO A 10 -2.76 0.17 0.97
C PRO A 10 -3.00 1.64 0.64
N PHE A 11 -2.09 2.24 -0.15
CA PHE A 11 -2.15 3.65 -0.55
C PHE A 11 -2.18 4.62 0.64
N ASP A 12 -1.51 4.28 1.75
CA ASP A 12 -1.42 5.11 2.96
C ASP A 12 -0.69 6.44 2.75
N ASP A 13 -0.13 6.61 1.57
CA ASP A 13 0.77 7.64 1.17
C ASP A 13 0.10 8.76 0.38
N ARG A 14 -1.21 8.67 0.17
CA ARG A 14 -2.06 9.64 -0.52
C ARG A 14 -3.49 9.63 0.02
N GLU A 15 -4.25 10.68 -0.26
CA GLU A 15 -5.64 10.75 0.16
C GLU A 15 -6.52 9.74 -0.60
N HIS A 16 -7.53 9.21 0.11
CA HIS A 16 -8.51 8.29 -0.46
C HIS A 16 -9.67 9.07 -1.12
N ASP A 17 -9.34 9.74 -2.23
CA ASP A 17 -10.21 10.67 -2.94
C ASP A 17 -10.55 10.21 -4.38
N LEU A 18 -11.10 11.12 -5.18
CA LEU A 18 -11.42 10.87 -6.58
C LEU A 18 -10.17 10.58 -7.42
N ASP A 19 -9.04 11.22 -7.13
CA ASP A 19 -7.81 11.04 -7.90
C ASP A 19 -7.24 9.64 -7.69
N LEU A 20 -7.18 9.16 -6.44
CA LEU A 20 -6.82 7.76 -6.16
C LEU A 20 -7.82 6.80 -6.82
N THR A 21 -9.12 7.12 -6.77
CA THR A 21 -10.14 6.28 -7.41
C THR A 21 -9.90 6.17 -8.92
N LEU A 22 -9.60 7.27 -9.60
CA LEU A 22 -9.31 7.28 -11.04
C LEU A 22 -8.04 6.50 -11.37
N ASP A 23 -6.99 6.61 -10.55
CA ASP A 23 -5.75 5.86 -10.75
C ASP A 23 -5.98 4.35 -10.60
N ILE A 24 -6.78 3.92 -9.61
CA ILE A 24 -7.18 2.51 -9.44
C ILE A 24 -7.96 2.01 -10.66
N VAL A 25 -8.89 2.81 -11.19
CA VAL A 25 -9.65 2.46 -12.40
C VAL A 25 -8.73 2.36 -13.63
N LYS A 26 -7.71 3.21 -13.73
CA LYS A 26 -6.69 3.14 -14.78
C LYS A 26 -5.72 1.97 -14.63
N GLY A 27 -5.72 1.30 -13.48
CA GLY A 27 -4.95 0.07 -13.27
C GLY A 27 -3.92 0.14 -12.16
N CYS A 28 -3.82 1.26 -11.42
CA CYS A 28 -2.94 1.36 -10.26
C CYS A 28 -3.27 0.30 -9.22
N ARG A 29 -2.26 -0.41 -8.71
CA ARG A 29 -2.38 -1.41 -7.65
C ARG A 29 -1.35 -1.14 -6.54
N PRO A 30 -1.51 -1.75 -5.35
CA PRO A 30 -0.48 -1.68 -4.32
C PRO A 30 0.86 -2.27 -4.80
N LYS A 31 1.96 -1.70 -4.33
CA LYS A 31 3.32 -2.09 -4.69
C LYS A 31 3.58 -3.57 -4.42
N ASN A 32 4.25 -4.24 -5.36
CA ASN A 32 4.70 -5.62 -5.18
C ASN A 32 6.16 -5.64 -4.69
N TYR A 33 6.37 -6.03 -3.44
CA TYR A 33 7.71 -6.11 -2.87
C TYR A 33 8.43 -7.41 -3.27
N GLU A 34 9.76 -7.33 -3.40
CA GLU A 34 10.62 -8.45 -3.79
C GLU A 34 10.58 -9.62 -2.79
N TYR A 35 10.35 -9.33 -1.50
CA TYR A 35 10.22 -10.36 -0.48
C TYR A 35 8.91 -11.18 -0.58
N ILE A 36 7.91 -10.71 -1.35
CA ILE A 36 6.65 -11.41 -1.49
C ILE A 36 6.85 -12.63 -2.39
N PRO A 37 6.56 -13.85 -1.92
CA PRO A 37 6.72 -15.06 -2.72
C PRO A 37 5.91 -14.99 -4.02
N ARG A 38 6.55 -15.36 -5.14
CA ARG A 38 5.97 -15.21 -6.50
C ARG A 38 4.57 -15.81 -6.63
N GLU A 39 4.33 -16.98 -6.04
CA GLU A 39 3.02 -17.63 -6.10
C GLU A 39 1.94 -16.87 -5.32
N TYR A 40 2.30 -16.29 -4.17
CA TYR A 40 1.42 -15.42 -3.39
C TYR A 40 1.11 -14.13 -4.16
N ALA A 41 2.14 -13.48 -4.72
CA ALA A 41 2.00 -12.29 -5.54
C ALA A 41 1.09 -12.55 -6.76
N THR A 42 1.26 -13.70 -7.43
CA THR A 42 0.42 -14.09 -8.56
C THR A 42 -1.04 -14.28 -8.15
N LEU A 43 -1.30 -14.95 -7.02
CA LEU A 43 -2.65 -15.12 -6.49
C LEU A 43 -3.27 -13.77 -6.14
N MET A 44 -2.52 -12.92 -5.44
CA MET A 44 -2.92 -11.56 -5.06
C MET A 44 -3.28 -10.73 -6.29
N LYS A 45 -2.44 -10.79 -7.34
CA LYS A 45 -2.67 -10.08 -8.60
C LYS A 45 -3.97 -10.48 -9.28
N ARG A 46 -4.32 -11.76 -9.26
CA ARG A 46 -5.60 -12.24 -9.83
C ARG A 46 -6.82 -11.80 -9.04
N CYS A 47 -6.71 -11.58 -7.72
CA CYS A 47 -7.84 -11.16 -6.90
C CYS A 47 -8.34 -9.76 -7.22
N TRP A 48 -7.48 -8.89 -7.75
CA TRP A 48 -7.81 -7.50 -8.10
C TRP A 48 -7.70 -7.23 -9.61
N ASP A 49 -7.87 -8.27 -10.43
CA ASP A 49 -7.96 -8.14 -11.87
C ASP A 49 -9.13 -7.21 -12.26
N ALA A 50 -8.89 -6.33 -13.23
CA ALA A 50 -9.92 -5.45 -13.75
C ALA A 50 -11.07 -6.22 -14.40
N ASP A 51 -10.78 -7.36 -15.03
CA ASP A 51 -11.80 -8.28 -15.53
C ASP A 51 -12.33 -9.16 -14.39
N PRO A 52 -13.62 -9.07 -14.03
CA PRO A 52 -14.21 -9.92 -13.00
C PRO A 52 -14.07 -11.42 -13.27
N GLU A 53 -14.07 -11.85 -14.54
CA GLU A 53 -13.98 -13.28 -14.90
C GLU A 53 -12.60 -13.88 -14.60
N ASN A 54 -11.55 -13.05 -14.55
CA ASN A 54 -10.21 -13.48 -14.19
C ASN A 54 -10.03 -13.66 -12.68
N ARG A 55 -10.96 -13.15 -11.86
CA ARG A 55 -10.88 -13.20 -10.40
C ARG A 55 -11.16 -14.62 -9.90
N PRO A 56 -10.29 -15.17 -9.05
CA PRO A 56 -10.47 -16.52 -8.53
C PRO A 56 -11.64 -16.56 -7.55
N HIS A 57 -12.40 -17.65 -7.59
CA HIS A 57 -13.42 -17.93 -6.60
C HIS A 57 -12.77 -18.13 -5.22
N ALA A 58 -13.48 -17.77 -4.15
CA ALA A 58 -12.98 -17.89 -2.77
C ALA A 58 -12.46 -19.30 -2.44
N ILE A 59 -13.10 -20.35 -2.97
CA ILE A 59 -12.66 -21.75 -2.80
C ILE A 59 -11.26 -22.01 -3.38
N ILE A 60 -10.94 -21.38 -4.52
CA ILE A 60 -9.64 -21.49 -5.18
C ILE A 60 -8.59 -20.71 -4.38
N ILE A 61 -8.93 -19.51 -3.91
CA ILE A 61 -8.05 -18.71 -3.05
C ILE A 61 -7.68 -19.51 -1.80
N ARG A 62 -8.68 -20.08 -1.11
CA ARG A 62 -8.46 -20.88 0.11
C ARG A 62 -7.51 -22.04 -0.14
N ARG A 63 -7.76 -22.85 -1.17
CA ARG A 63 -6.92 -24.01 -1.53
C ARG A 63 -5.48 -23.60 -1.86
N LYS A 64 -5.29 -22.52 -2.60
CA LYS A 64 -3.95 -22.00 -2.92
C LYS A 64 -3.23 -21.49 -1.68
N MET A 65 -3.92 -20.78 -0.79
CA MET A 65 -3.35 -20.33 0.48
C MET A 65 -2.93 -21.50 1.37
N GLU A 66 -3.79 -22.52 1.52
CA GLU A 66 -3.46 -23.74 2.27
C GLU A 66 -2.21 -24.43 1.70
N SER A 67 -2.10 -24.50 0.37
CA SER A 67 -0.92 -25.07 -0.30
C SER A 67 0.35 -24.27 -0.02
N LEU A 68 0.29 -22.93 -0.13
CA LEU A 68 1.42 -22.04 0.15
C LEU A 68 1.91 -22.18 1.58
N VAL A 69 0.98 -22.14 2.54
CA VAL A 69 1.30 -22.29 3.96
C VAL A 69 1.98 -23.63 4.22
N LYS A 70 1.45 -24.73 3.66
CA LYS A 70 2.07 -26.06 3.77
C LYS A 70 3.47 -26.11 3.18
N SER A 71 3.71 -25.51 2.01
CA SER A 71 5.05 -25.51 1.40
C SER A 71 6.07 -24.74 2.24
N PHE A 72 5.68 -23.62 2.88
CA PHE A 72 6.59 -22.88 3.76
C PHE A 72 7.01 -23.70 4.98
N TYR A 73 6.07 -24.40 5.62
CA TYR A 73 6.41 -25.24 6.78
C TYR A 73 7.22 -26.49 6.39
N ALA A 74 6.90 -27.12 5.25
CA ALA A 74 7.67 -28.26 4.77
C ALA A 74 9.15 -27.90 4.50
N GLU A 75 9.46 -26.66 4.11
CA GLU A 75 10.84 -26.20 3.98
C GLU A 75 11.45 -25.78 5.33
N ALA A 76 10.67 -25.26 6.27
CA ALA A 76 11.15 -24.92 7.61
C ALA A 76 11.54 -26.16 8.44
N ASP A 77 10.74 -27.23 8.36
CA ASP A 77 10.99 -28.50 9.07
C ASP A 77 12.27 -29.20 8.61
N LYS A 78 12.72 -28.94 7.37
CA LYS A 78 14.01 -29.43 6.85
C LYS A 78 15.21 -28.64 7.40
N GLN A 79 15.00 -27.41 7.89
CA GLN A 79 16.06 -26.55 8.40
C GLN A 79 16.21 -26.61 9.93
N ASP A 80 15.14 -26.92 10.68
CA ASP A 80 15.21 -27.20 12.13
C ASP A 80 14.07 -28.14 12.60
N PRO A 81 14.37 -29.42 12.92
CA PRO A 81 13.37 -30.40 13.36
C PRO A 81 12.78 -30.14 14.77
N ASN A 82 13.27 -29.14 15.53
CA ASN A 82 12.75 -28.83 16.86
C ASN A 82 11.65 -27.78 16.90
N LEU A 83 11.31 -27.15 15.76
CA LEU A 83 10.19 -26.21 15.69
C LEU A 83 8.85 -26.95 15.60
N LYS A 84 8.45 -27.66 16.68
CA LYS A 84 7.13 -28.31 16.77
C LYS A 84 6.02 -27.27 16.57
N SER A 85 5.27 -27.40 15.48
CA SER A 85 4.16 -26.51 15.13
C SER A 85 3.07 -26.51 16.21
N PRO A 86 2.81 -25.40 16.91
CA PRO A 86 1.57 -25.25 17.63
C PRO A 86 0.53 -24.76 16.64
N ILE A 87 -0.15 -25.68 15.94
CA ILE A 87 -1.49 -25.37 15.42
C ILE A 87 -2.46 -25.58 16.57
N ASN A 88 -2.38 -24.71 17.57
CA ASN A 88 -3.57 -24.24 18.24
C ASN A 88 -3.99 -23.00 17.47
N THR A 89 -4.97 -23.13 16.58
CA THR A 89 -5.72 -21.98 16.05
C THR A 89 -6.53 -21.35 17.19
N GLN A 90 -5.84 -20.84 18.22
CA GLN A 90 -6.37 -19.79 19.03
C GLN A 90 -6.29 -18.56 18.14
N LEU A 91 -7.36 -18.33 17.37
CA LEU A 91 -7.64 -17.00 16.85
C LEU A 91 -7.55 -16.07 18.06
N SER A 92 -6.44 -15.37 18.21
CA SER A 92 -6.25 -14.42 19.29
C SER A 92 -7.38 -13.43 19.17
N LYS A 93 -8.37 -13.53 20.07
CA LYS A 93 -9.55 -12.65 20.09
C LYS A 93 -9.19 -11.22 20.47
N ASN A 94 -7.90 -10.88 20.56
CA ASN A 94 -7.39 -9.64 21.13
C ASN A 94 -6.56 -8.80 20.16
N THR A 95 -6.67 -9.02 18.85
CA THR A 95 -6.33 -7.95 17.91
C THR A 95 -7.49 -6.96 17.95
N LYS A 96 -7.25 -5.76 18.48
CA LYS A 96 -8.10 -4.59 18.20
C LYS A 96 -8.05 -4.38 16.69
N PHE A 97 -8.91 -5.08 15.95
CA PHE A 97 -9.06 -4.84 14.52
C PHE A 97 -9.45 -3.36 14.39
N ARG A 98 -8.61 -2.58 13.71
CA ARG A 98 -8.96 -1.23 13.34
C ARG A 98 -10.13 -1.37 12.38
N ILE A 99 -11.36 -1.26 12.90
CA ILE A 99 -12.58 -1.26 12.09
C ILE A 99 -12.52 0.02 11.28
N GLN A 100 -11.93 -0.06 10.09
CA GLN A 100 -12.00 1.02 9.11
C GLN A 100 -13.35 0.90 8.43
N ASN A 101 -14.25 1.81 8.77
CA ASN A 101 -15.48 1.97 8.03
C ASN A 101 -15.09 2.50 6.64
N SER A 102 -15.32 1.73 5.59
CA SER A 102 -15.15 2.23 4.22
C SER A 102 -16.15 3.36 3.99
N LYS A 103 -15.65 4.51 3.54
CA LYS A 103 -16.53 5.56 3.00
C LYS A 103 -16.96 5.10 1.61
N ILE A 104 -18.27 5.02 1.38
CA ILE A 104 -18.81 4.75 0.04
C ILE A 104 -18.75 6.07 -0.72
N PHE A 105 -17.85 6.13 -1.71
CA PHE A 105 -17.83 7.23 -2.67
C PHE A 105 -18.57 6.80 -3.93
N SER A 106 -19.52 7.61 -4.37
CA SER A 106 -20.23 7.42 -5.63
C SER A 106 -19.73 8.45 -6.63
N PHE A 107 -18.84 8.02 -7.51
CA PHE A 107 -18.34 8.86 -8.60
C PHE A 107 -18.87 8.31 -9.92
N ASN A 108 -19.35 9.20 -10.79
CA ASN A 108 -19.73 8.82 -12.14
C ASN A 108 -18.48 8.83 -13.03
N ILE A 109 -17.74 7.72 -13.02
CA ILE A 109 -16.47 7.58 -13.76
C ILE A 109 -16.79 7.00 -15.15
N PRO A 110 -16.53 7.74 -16.25
CA PRO A 110 -16.89 7.30 -17.60
C PRO A 110 -15.94 6.23 -18.19
N ILE A 111 -14.80 5.99 -17.53
CA ILE A 111 -13.79 5.03 -17.98
C ILE A 111 -14.02 3.64 -17.38
N LYS A 112 -13.77 2.59 -18.17
CA LYS A 112 -13.82 1.20 -17.70
C LYS A 112 -12.54 0.83 -16.95
N PRO A 113 -12.63 0.01 -15.88
CA PRO A 113 -11.45 -0.53 -15.21
C PRO A 113 -10.56 -1.31 -16.18
N ARG A 114 -9.25 -1.13 -16.06
CA ARG A 114 -8.25 -1.94 -16.78
C ARG A 114 -7.09 -2.33 -15.86
N ASN A 115 -6.28 -3.28 -16.30
CA ASN A 115 -4.99 -3.56 -15.66
C ASN A 115 -3.92 -2.64 -16.27
N ALA A 116 -2.98 -2.17 -15.45
CA ALA A 116 -1.81 -1.43 -15.90
C ALA A 116 -0.70 -2.41 -16.33
N THR A 117 0.17 -1.98 -17.26
CA THR A 117 1.44 -2.68 -17.51
C THR A 117 2.40 -2.45 -16.34
N ASP A 118 3.49 -3.24 -16.28
CA ASP A 118 4.49 -3.05 -15.24
C ASP A 118 5.16 -1.67 -15.36
N GLU A 119 5.34 -1.14 -16.58
CA GLU A 119 5.88 0.20 -16.84
C GLU A 119 4.91 1.30 -16.36
N GLU A 120 3.62 1.20 -16.72
CA GLU A 120 2.60 2.16 -16.28
C GLU A 120 2.47 2.19 -14.75
N GLN A 121 2.56 1.02 -14.11
CA GLN A 121 2.53 0.89 -12.65
C GLN A 121 3.74 1.61 -12.02
N LEU A 122 4.94 1.47 -12.58
CA LEU A 122 6.13 2.18 -12.13
C LEU A 122 5.97 3.70 -12.29
N GLU A 123 5.47 4.17 -13.43
CA GLU A 123 5.23 5.60 -13.66
C GLU A 123 4.27 6.19 -12.61
N MET A 124 3.19 5.48 -12.30
CA MET A 124 2.24 5.88 -11.25
C MET A 124 2.88 5.93 -9.85
N GLU A 125 3.77 4.99 -9.54
CA GLU A 125 4.56 4.99 -8.30
C GLU A 125 5.55 6.17 -8.23
N HIS A 126 6.28 6.44 -9.32
CA HIS A 126 7.23 7.56 -9.41
C HIS A 126 6.53 8.91 -9.23
N LYS A 127 5.38 9.11 -9.89
CA LYS A 127 4.57 10.34 -9.74
C LYS A 127 4.13 10.55 -8.30
N SER A 128 3.75 9.48 -7.60
CA SER A 128 3.35 9.55 -6.18
C SER A 128 4.51 9.95 -5.27
N ILE A 129 5.76 9.57 -5.60
CA ILE A 129 6.96 9.98 -4.87
C ILE A 129 7.31 11.45 -5.14
N GLU A 130 7.22 11.91 -6.38
CA GLU A 130 7.51 13.30 -6.74
C GLU A 130 6.57 14.27 -6.02
N VAL A 131 5.26 14.00 -6.02
CA VAL A 131 4.27 14.83 -5.32
C VAL A 131 4.57 14.94 -3.82
N LYS A 132 4.99 13.84 -3.17
CA LYS A 132 5.40 13.89 -1.76
C LYS A 132 6.63 14.75 -1.53
N ASN A 133 7.63 14.66 -2.40
CA ASN A 133 8.85 15.44 -2.28
C ASN A 133 8.58 16.94 -2.51
N SER A 134 7.63 17.28 -3.40
CA SER A 134 7.18 18.66 -3.61
C SER A 134 6.43 19.22 -2.41
N ASN A 135 5.52 18.43 -1.81
CA ASN A 135 4.76 18.86 -0.64
C ASN A 135 5.65 19.00 0.60
N LYS A 136 6.64 18.11 0.77
CA LYS A 136 7.62 18.19 1.87
C LYS A 136 8.49 19.45 1.82
N SER A 137 8.68 20.04 0.63
CA SER A 137 9.44 21.29 0.46
C SER A 137 8.65 22.55 0.85
N LEU A 138 7.32 22.48 0.95
CA LEU A 138 6.46 23.62 1.27
C LEU A 138 6.27 23.80 2.78
N ASP A 139 6.48 22.76 3.58
CA ASP A 139 6.30 22.77 5.04
C ASP A 139 7.50 23.38 5.81
N ASP A 140 8.60 23.72 5.13
CA ASP A 140 9.80 24.32 5.74
C ASP A 140 9.81 25.87 5.68
N GLN A 141 8.70 26.53 5.31
CA GLN A 141 8.68 27.99 5.10
C GLN A 141 7.59 28.77 5.88
N GLU A 142 7.58 28.63 7.20
CA GLU A 142 7.09 29.63 8.17
C GLU A 142 8.11 29.62 9.34
N PHE A 143 8.79 30.68 9.79
CA PHE A 143 8.41 32.08 9.95
C PHE A 143 9.69 32.89 10.29
N GLU A 144 10.16 33.80 9.44
CA GLU A 144 10.87 35.01 9.90
C GLU A 144 10.42 36.19 9.05
N ILE A 145 9.27 36.76 9.42
CA ILE A 145 8.84 38.05 8.92
C ILE A 145 9.71 39.11 9.59
N SER A 146 10.48 39.78 8.74
CA SER A 146 11.29 40.98 8.97
C SER A 146 10.72 42.01 9.94
N SER A 147 11.60 42.68 10.67
CA SER A 147 11.46 44.11 10.94
C SER A 147 12.82 44.82 10.83
N PRO A 148 12.84 46.11 10.44
CA PRO A 148 13.92 46.69 9.66
C PRO A 148 14.91 47.50 10.49
N SER A 149 16.13 47.57 9.95
CA SER A 149 17.19 48.51 10.29
C SER A 149 16.74 49.97 10.27
N HIS A 150 17.13 50.75 11.28
CA HIS A 150 17.37 52.18 11.12
C HIS A 150 18.71 52.57 11.72
N SER A 151 19.57 53.08 10.83
CA SER A 151 20.89 53.67 11.06
C SER A 151 20.81 55.01 11.78
N GLY A 152 21.85 55.37 12.54
CA GLY A 152 22.06 56.74 13.00
C GLY A 152 23.29 56.90 13.88
N SER A 153 24.45 57.07 13.27
CA SER A 153 25.66 57.62 13.89
C SER A 153 25.42 59.08 14.30
N GLN A 154 25.83 59.51 15.50
CA GLN A 154 26.67 60.73 15.69
C GLN A 154 27.13 61.01 17.14
N PHE A 155 28.46 61.19 17.26
CA PHE A 155 29.24 62.17 18.06
C PHE A 155 29.49 62.06 19.59
N GLU A 156 30.79 62.25 19.87
CA GLU A 156 31.54 62.59 21.09
C GLU A 156 31.06 63.87 21.82
N PRO A 157 31.47 64.12 23.08
CA PRO A 157 32.86 64.43 23.50
C PRO A 157 33.47 63.51 24.56
#